data_AF-A0A7X3VE69-F1
#
_entry.id   AF-A0A7X3VE69-F1
#
_cell.length_a   1.000
_cell.length_b   1.000
_cell.length_c   1.000
_cell.angle_alpha   90.00
_cell.angle_beta   90.00
_cell.angle_gamma   90.00
#
_symmetry.space_group_name_H-M   'P 1'
#
loop_
_entity.id
_entity.type
_entity.pdbx_description
1 polymer ?
#
loop_
_entity_poly.entity_id
_entity_poly.type
_entity_poly.pdbx_seq_one_letter_code
_entity_poly.pdbx_strand_id
1 'polypeptide(L)'
;MPSHADKQFGKQQSPINITGYVSGGAPELSFEYGGSAECLTNTGEFVKVIYENGGGIRLGGESYQVVEAHMHNPSEHTVDGRRFALETHLVHRRGDEIAVVGILYRLGEPNAAIEAVIEAAPGLGEADVRASGLSASEFLPGGGGYYAYTGSLTT
;
A
#
# COMPACT_ATOMS: atom_id res chain seq x y z
N MET A 1 -3.02 5.93 -27.12
CA MET A 1 -2.82 4.63 -26.46
C MET A 1 -1.32 4.45 -26.22
N PRO A 2 -0.76 4.78 -25.05
CA PRO A 2 0.60 4.38 -24.75
C PRO A 2 0.61 2.89 -24.40
N SER A 3 1.49 2.16 -25.08
CA SER A 3 1.73 0.73 -24.94
C SER A 3 2.46 0.40 -23.63
N HIS A 4 2.11 -0.73 -23.02
CA HIS A 4 2.65 -1.30 -21.78
C HIS A 4 4.12 -1.82 -21.93
N ALA A 5 5.00 -1.08 -22.59
CA ALA A 5 6.24 -1.62 -23.13
C ALA A 5 7.47 -1.61 -22.19
N ASP A 6 7.38 -1.12 -20.94
CA ASP A 6 8.58 -0.95 -20.08
C ASP A 6 8.64 -1.85 -18.82
N LYS A 7 7.78 -2.86 -18.67
CA LYS A 7 7.78 -3.75 -17.49
C LYS A 7 8.84 -4.89 -17.49
N GLN A 8 9.82 -4.92 -18.40
CA GLN A 8 10.65 -6.13 -18.61
C GLN A 8 12.19 -6.01 -18.52
N PHE A 9 12.77 -4.93 -18.00
CA PHE A 9 14.24 -4.86 -17.86
C PHE A 9 14.78 -4.41 -16.48
N GLY A 10 13.97 -4.48 -15.42
CA GLY A 10 14.48 -4.28 -14.06
C GLY A 10 15.05 -5.55 -13.45
N LYS A 11 16.27 -5.50 -12.89
CA LYS A 11 16.83 -6.61 -12.07
C LYS A 11 16.24 -6.69 -10.66
N GLN A 12 15.40 -5.73 -10.30
CA GLN A 12 14.78 -5.56 -8.97
C GLN A 12 13.29 -5.24 -9.14
N GLN A 13 12.54 -6.16 -9.75
CA GLN A 13 11.10 -6.00 -9.93
C GLN A 13 10.33 -6.45 -8.69
N SER A 14 9.14 -5.91 -8.52
CA SER A 14 8.14 -6.35 -7.55
C SER A 14 6.88 -6.82 -8.29
N PRO A 15 6.06 -7.69 -7.70
CA PRO A 15 6.23 -8.31 -6.37
C PRO A 15 7.29 -9.42 -6.35
N ILE A 16 7.70 -9.84 -5.15
CA ILE A 16 8.60 -10.97 -4.94
C ILE A 16 7.98 -12.05 -4.03
N ASN A 17 8.54 -13.25 -4.09
CA ASN A 17 8.40 -14.24 -3.03
C ASN A 17 9.46 -13.97 -1.94
N ILE A 18 9.01 -13.48 -0.79
CA ILE A 18 9.85 -13.17 0.35
C ILE A 18 10.32 -14.48 0.99
N THR A 19 11.61 -14.78 0.83
CA THR A 19 12.29 -15.98 1.34
C THR A 19 13.72 -15.63 1.72
N GLY A 20 14.37 -16.47 2.53
CA GLY A 20 15.80 -16.29 2.86
C GLY A 20 16.12 -14.99 3.61
N TYR A 21 15.14 -14.46 4.34
CA TYR A 21 15.28 -13.21 5.08
C TYR A 21 16.30 -13.33 6.22
N VAL A 22 17.02 -12.24 6.48
CA VAL A 22 17.96 -12.10 7.59
C VAL A 22 17.37 -11.18 8.66
N SER A 23 17.66 -11.48 9.93
CA SER A 23 17.22 -10.63 11.04
C SER A 23 18.19 -9.47 11.25
N GLY A 24 17.65 -8.26 11.41
CA GLY A 24 18.41 -7.03 11.59
C GLY A 24 18.83 -6.37 10.28
N GLY A 25 19.26 -5.10 10.37
CA GLY A 25 19.72 -4.32 9.22
C GLY A 25 18.63 -3.62 8.39
N ALA A 26 17.36 -3.83 8.72
CA ALA A 26 16.28 -3.05 8.13
C ALA A 26 16.32 -1.58 8.63
N PRO A 27 16.09 -0.58 7.76
CA PRO A 27 16.14 0.84 8.16
C PRO A 27 15.00 1.18 9.10
N GLU A 28 15.26 1.85 10.22
CA GLU A 28 14.23 2.25 11.19
C GLU A 28 12.98 2.84 10.51
N LEU A 29 11.81 2.32 10.86
CA LEU A 29 10.53 2.70 10.29
C LEU A 29 9.59 3.14 11.42
N SER A 30 9.10 4.38 11.35
CA SER A 30 8.01 4.88 12.19
C SER A 30 6.85 5.37 11.34
N PHE A 31 5.65 5.28 11.91
CA PHE A 31 4.41 5.72 11.28
C PHE A 31 3.91 6.99 11.98
N GLU A 32 3.69 8.04 11.20
CA GLU A 32 3.30 9.38 11.64
C GLU A 32 2.07 9.83 10.84
N TYR A 33 1.05 8.96 10.80
CA TYR A 33 -0.22 9.28 10.18
C TYR A 33 -1.05 10.18 11.10
N GLY A 34 -1.60 11.25 10.52
CA GLY A 34 -2.32 12.28 11.28
C GLY A 34 -3.54 12.87 10.57
N GLY A 35 -3.82 12.44 9.34
CA GLY A 35 -4.99 12.87 8.58
C GLY A 35 -5.84 11.71 8.09
N SER A 36 -6.87 12.05 7.33
CA SER A 36 -7.78 11.11 6.70
C SER A 36 -7.71 11.17 5.18
N ALA A 37 -8.29 10.17 4.55
CA ALA A 37 -8.58 10.15 3.13
C ALA A 37 -9.30 11.44 2.71
N GLU A 38 -9.03 11.85 1.48
CA GLU A 38 -9.71 12.93 0.80
C GLU A 38 -10.90 12.38 -0.01
N CYS A 39 -10.63 11.34 -0.79
CA CYS A 39 -11.63 10.66 -1.60
C CYS A 39 -11.24 9.20 -1.87
N LEU A 40 -12.24 8.44 -2.32
CA LEU A 40 -12.06 7.16 -2.99
C LEU A 40 -12.32 7.36 -4.48
N THR A 41 -11.42 6.81 -5.29
CA THR A 41 -11.54 6.81 -6.74
C THR A 41 -11.40 5.39 -7.28
N ASN A 42 -12.12 5.07 -8.35
CA ASN A 42 -12.03 3.78 -9.01
C ASN A 42 -11.35 3.94 -10.37
N THR A 43 -10.13 3.46 -10.50
CA THR A 43 -9.33 3.59 -11.73
C THR A 43 -9.64 2.53 -12.78
N GLY A 44 -10.54 1.59 -12.47
CA GLY A 44 -10.79 0.37 -13.26
C GLY A 44 -9.78 -0.75 -13.03
N GLU A 45 -8.60 -0.42 -12.51
CA GLU A 45 -7.61 -1.41 -12.05
C GLU A 45 -7.72 -1.62 -10.53
N PHE A 46 -7.86 -0.51 -9.77
CA PHE A 46 -8.00 -0.54 -8.33
C PHE A 46 -8.99 0.52 -7.85
N VAL A 47 -9.55 0.27 -6.66
CA VAL A 47 -10.07 1.35 -5.83
C VAL A 47 -8.89 1.94 -5.06
N LYS A 48 -8.72 3.26 -5.16
CA LYS A 48 -7.67 4.01 -4.47
C LYS A 48 -8.29 4.91 -3.42
N VAL A 49 -7.70 4.90 -2.24
CA VAL A 49 -7.94 5.89 -1.19
C VAL A 49 -6.89 6.97 -1.34
N ILE A 50 -7.28 8.20 -1.65
CA ILE A 50 -6.36 9.32 -1.92
C ILE A 50 -6.15 10.14 -0.65
N TYR A 51 -4.91 10.57 -0.41
CA TYR A 51 -4.53 11.42 0.72
C TYR A 51 -3.80 12.66 0.23
N GLU A 52 -4.27 13.84 0.63
CA GLU A 52 -3.52 15.10 0.48
C GLU A 52 -2.71 15.45 1.73
N ASN A 53 -3.28 15.20 2.92
CA ASN A 53 -2.71 15.56 4.21
C ASN A 53 -2.77 14.39 5.21
N GLY A 54 -2.45 13.18 4.77
CA GLY A 54 -2.57 11.96 5.58
C GLY A 54 -1.47 11.77 6.64
N GLY A 55 -0.40 12.56 6.58
CA GLY A 55 0.84 12.31 7.32
C GLY A 55 1.75 11.37 6.53
N GLY A 56 2.43 10.43 7.20
CA GLY A 56 3.30 9.52 6.46
C GLY A 56 4.14 8.60 7.32
N ILE A 57 5.34 8.28 6.83
CA ILE A 57 6.34 7.47 7.51
C ILE A 57 7.66 8.22 7.65
N ARG A 58 8.43 7.89 8.70
CA ARG A 58 9.88 8.09 8.68
C ARG A 58 10.58 6.77 8.40
N LEU A 59 11.41 6.74 7.37
CA LEU A 59 12.19 5.58 6.97
C LEU A 59 13.67 5.95 6.95
N GLY A 60 14.48 5.36 7.83
CA GLY A 60 15.91 5.66 7.95
C GLY A 60 16.21 7.13 8.27
N GLY A 61 15.33 7.79 9.03
CA GLY A 61 15.42 9.22 9.38
C GLY A 61 14.76 10.17 8.36
N GLU A 62 14.34 9.67 7.22
CA GLU A 62 13.78 10.48 6.14
C GLU A 62 12.26 10.43 6.10
N SER A 63 11.60 11.55 5.79
CA SER A 63 10.13 11.66 5.82
C SER A 63 9.51 11.44 4.44
N TYR A 64 8.54 10.53 4.36
CA TYR A 64 7.75 10.26 3.15
C TYR A 64 6.27 10.45 3.46
N GLN A 65 5.58 11.27 2.67
CA GLN A 65 4.14 11.55 2.85
C GLN A 65 3.30 10.47 2.18
N VAL A 66 2.26 9.98 2.84
CA VAL A 66 1.30 9.05 2.22
C VAL A 66 0.48 9.81 1.18
N VAL A 67 0.34 9.23 -0.01
CA VAL A 67 -0.39 9.84 -1.14
C VAL A 67 -1.58 8.98 -1.57
N GLU A 68 -1.47 7.66 -1.43
CA GLU A 68 -2.59 6.76 -1.70
C GLU A 68 -2.47 5.46 -0.91
N ALA A 69 -3.61 4.79 -0.76
CA ALA A 69 -3.70 3.37 -0.48
C ALA A 69 -4.46 2.67 -1.61
N HIS A 70 -4.06 1.46 -1.97
CA HIS A 70 -4.83 0.60 -2.88
C HIS A 70 -4.71 -0.87 -2.48
N MET A 71 -5.66 -1.70 -2.92
CA MET A 71 -5.75 -3.09 -2.53
C MET A 71 -5.64 -4.02 -3.73
N HIS A 72 -4.90 -5.11 -3.55
CA HIS A 72 -4.79 -6.23 -4.47
C HIS A 72 -5.48 -7.46 -3.89
N ASN A 73 -6.22 -8.18 -4.73
CA ASN A 73 -6.85 -9.45 -4.37
C ASN A 73 -6.61 -10.48 -5.49
N PRO A 74 -5.88 -11.59 -5.23
CA PRO A 74 -5.18 -11.91 -3.97
C PRO A 74 -3.92 -11.05 -3.75
N SER A 75 -3.15 -11.29 -2.68
CA SER A 75 -1.89 -10.56 -2.47
C SER A 75 -0.94 -10.71 -3.66
N GLU A 76 -0.20 -9.66 -4.00
CA GLU A 76 0.84 -9.70 -5.02
C GLU A 76 2.07 -10.43 -4.51
N HIS A 77 2.54 -10.05 -3.31
CA HIS A 77 3.63 -10.69 -2.60
C HIS A 77 3.24 -12.06 -2.04
N THR A 78 4.25 -12.90 -1.86
CA THR A 78 4.13 -14.17 -1.15
C THR A 78 5.23 -14.26 -0.09
N VAL A 79 4.99 -15.02 0.99
CA VAL A 79 6.00 -15.29 2.03
C VAL A 79 6.17 -16.79 2.12
N ASP A 80 7.40 -17.28 1.94
CA ASP A 80 7.72 -18.71 1.87
C ASP A 80 6.80 -19.47 0.88
N GLY A 81 6.54 -18.84 -0.27
CA GLY A 81 5.68 -19.36 -1.33
C GLY A 81 4.18 -19.29 -1.04
N ARG A 82 3.77 -18.74 0.11
CA ARG A 82 2.35 -18.66 0.52
C ARG A 82 1.75 -17.33 0.08
N ARG A 83 0.65 -17.40 -0.65
CA ARG A 83 -0.17 -16.25 -1.06
C ARG A 83 -1.23 -15.93 -0.01
N PHE A 84 -1.54 -14.66 0.14
CA PHE A 84 -2.46 -14.09 1.12
C PHE A 84 -3.76 -13.66 0.44
N ALA A 85 -4.82 -13.49 1.23
CA ALA A 85 -6.17 -13.23 0.70
C ALA A 85 -6.30 -11.82 0.11
N LEU A 86 -5.57 -10.86 0.67
CA LEU A 86 -5.54 -9.48 0.24
C LEU A 86 -4.15 -8.90 0.53
N GLU A 87 -3.79 -7.86 -0.22
CA GLU A 87 -2.66 -6.99 0.09
C GLU A 87 -3.06 -5.52 -0.05
N THR A 88 -2.77 -4.70 0.95
CA THR A 88 -2.89 -3.24 0.85
C THR A 88 -1.51 -2.65 0.62
N HIS A 89 -1.38 -1.81 -0.39
CA HIS A 89 -0.22 -0.95 -0.57
C HIS A 89 -0.53 0.46 -0.07
N LEU A 90 0.24 0.94 0.90
CA LEU A 90 0.30 2.36 1.27
C LEU A 90 1.49 2.98 0.54
N VAL A 91 1.22 3.88 -0.40
CA VAL A 91 2.23 4.52 -1.25
C VAL A 91 2.61 5.85 -0.63
N HIS A 92 3.90 6.07 -0.44
CA HIS A 92 4.46 7.28 0.13
C HIS A 92 5.45 7.94 -0.84
N ARG A 93 5.56 9.26 -0.79
CA ARG A 93 6.47 10.04 -1.64
C ARG A 93 7.35 10.99 -0.84
N ARG A 94 8.59 11.15 -1.31
CA ARG A 94 9.53 12.21 -0.93
C ARG A 94 10.16 12.75 -2.21
N GLY A 95 9.59 13.84 -2.75
CA GLY A 95 9.93 14.28 -4.11
C GLY A 95 9.60 13.17 -5.12
N ASP A 96 10.59 12.77 -5.91
CA ASP A 96 10.45 11.69 -6.90
C ASP A 96 10.67 10.28 -6.32
N GLU A 97 11.09 10.18 -5.05
CA GLU A 97 11.29 8.88 -4.38
C GLU A 97 9.99 8.31 -3.85
N ILE A 98 9.84 7.00 -3.95
CA ILE A 98 8.66 6.26 -3.53
C ILE A 98 9.05 5.22 -2.48
N ALA A 99 8.26 5.16 -1.40
CA ALA A 99 8.29 4.07 -0.44
C ALA A 99 6.90 3.44 -0.35
N VAL A 100 6.80 2.12 -0.51
CA VAL A 100 5.54 1.39 -0.40
C VAL A 100 5.57 0.51 0.84
N VAL A 101 4.55 0.63 1.69
CA VAL A 101 4.31 -0.30 2.80
C VAL A 101 3.23 -1.27 2.36
N GLY A 102 3.60 -2.55 2.23
CA GLY A 102 2.67 -3.64 1.91
C GLY A 102 2.14 -4.31 3.18
N ILE A 103 0.83 -4.47 3.29
CA ILE A 103 0.14 -5.15 4.40
C ILE A 103 -0.54 -6.39 3.85
N LEU A 104 -0.17 -7.57 4.36
CA LEU A 104 -0.70 -8.86 3.91
C LEU A 104 -1.79 -9.37 4.85
N TYR A 105 -2.94 -9.76 4.30
CA TYR A 105 -4.11 -10.18 5.07
C TYR A 105 -4.40 -11.68 4.92
N ARG A 106 -4.82 -12.31 6.02
CA ARG A 106 -5.40 -13.65 6.01
C ARG A 106 -6.90 -13.52 6.23
N LEU A 107 -7.66 -14.51 5.75
CA LEU A 107 -9.07 -14.62 6.12
C LEU A 107 -9.20 -14.79 7.64
N GLY A 108 -10.15 -14.08 8.24
CA GLY A 108 -10.35 -14.01 9.68
C GLY A 108 -11.42 -12.98 10.03
N GLU A 109 -11.22 -12.30 11.15
CA GLU A 109 -12.13 -11.25 11.62
C GLU A 109 -12.23 -10.08 10.63
N PRO A 110 -13.38 -9.39 10.58
CA PRO A 110 -13.56 -8.20 9.77
C PRO A 110 -12.53 -7.11 10.08
N ASN A 111 -12.12 -6.38 9.04
CA ASN A 111 -11.27 -5.20 9.16
C ASN A 111 -12.09 -3.96 8.78
N ALA A 112 -12.34 -3.09 9.76
CA ALA A 112 -13.20 -1.92 9.59
C ALA A 112 -12.73 -0.96 8.48
N ALA A 113 -11.42 -0.80 8.30
CA ALA A 113 -10.88 0.06 7.24
C ALA A 113 -11.16 -0.53 5.84
N ILE A 114 -11.00 -1.85 5.69
CA ILE A 114 -11.34 -2.56 4.44
C ILE A 114 -12.84 -2.49 4.18
N GLU A 115 -13.68 -2.70 5.19
CA GLU A 115 -15.14 -2.59 5.05
C GLU A 115 -15.56 -1.18 4.62
N ALA A 116 -15.03 -0.14 5.27
CA ALA A 116 -15.31 1.24 4.91
C ALA A 116 -14.94 1.55 3.45
N VAL A 117 -13.83 0.99 2.95
CA VAL A 117 -13.44 1.14 1.54
C VAL A 117 -14.42 0.43 0.62
N ILE A 118 -14.80 -0.82 0.94
CA ILE A 118 -15.73 -1.60 0.11
C ILE A 118 -17.11 -0.93 0.04
N GLU A 119 -17.60 -0.40 1.15
CA GLU A 119 -18.92 0.25 1.23
C GLU A 119 -18.97 1.58 0.48
N ALA A 120 -17.87 2.34 0.50
CA ALA A 120 -17.82 3.68 -0.08
C ALA A 120 -17.24 3.73 -1.51
N ALA A 121 -16.65 2.65 -2.01
CA ALA A 121 -16.00 2.62 -3.31
C ALA A 121 -16.96 2.99 -4.45
N PRO A 122 -16.64 3.98 -5.31
CA PRO A 122 -17.44 4.25 -6.50
C PRO A 122 -17.34 3.11 -7.51
N GLY A 123 -18.38 2.96 -8.33
CA GLY A 123 -18.34 2.13 -9.53
C GLY A 123 -17.39 2.68 -10.59
N LEU A 124 -17.03 1.83 -11.57
CA LEU A 124 -16.17 2.26 -12.67
C LEU A 124 -16.85 3.35 -13.52
N GLY A 125 -16.17 4.49 -13.68
CA GLY A 125 -16.68 5.64 -14.42
C GLY A 125 -17.64 6.52 -13.63
N GLU A 126 -17.90 6.19 -12.36
CA GLU A 126 -18.60 7.07 -11.44
C GLU A 126 -17.66 8.15 -10.88
N ALA A 127 -18.26 9.21 -10.32
CA ALA A 127 -17.50 10.28 -9.70
C ALA A 127 -16.83 9.81 -8.41
N ASP A 128 -15.68 10.41 -8.10
CA ASP A 128 -14.96 10.16 -6.86
C ASP A 128 -15.83 10.45 -5.64
N VAL A 129 -15.78 9.56 -4.64
CA VAL A 129 -16.54 9.67 -3.41
C VAL A 129 -15.68 10.38 -2.38
N ARG A 130 -16.12 11.54 -1.89
CA ARG A 130 -15.44 12.22 -0.77
C ARG A 130 -15.45 11.30 0.44
N ALA A 131 -14.27 11.10 1.02
CA ALA A 131 -14.11 10.35 2.24
C ALA A 131 -13.55 11.26 3.32
N SER A 132 -13.93 10.97 4.54
CA SER A 132 -13.36 11.60 5.73
C SER A 132 -13.35 10.57 6.84
N GLY A 133 -12.39 10.68 7.75
CA GLY A 133 -12.26 9.75 8.89
C GLY A 133 -11.46 8.48 8.62
N LEU A 134 -11.30 8.03 7.37
CA LEU A 134 -10.45 6.87 7.05
C LEU A 134 -8.97 7.27 7.08
N SER A 135 -8.25 6.93 8.14
CA SER A 135 -6.82 7.21 8.25
C SER A 135 -5.95 6.06 7.71
N ALA A 136 -4.78 6.38 7.15
CA ALA A 136 -3.84 5.36 6.69
C ALA A 136 -3.36 4.43 7.83
N SER A 137 -3.38 4.90 9.08
CA SER A 137 -3.06 4.08 10.26
C SER A 137 -4.03 2.92 10.49
N GLU A 138 -5.27 3.02 9.99
CA GLU A 138 -6.29 1.99 10.20
C GLU A 138 -6.03 0.71 9.38
N PHE A 139 -5.15 0.79 8.37
CA PHE A 139 -4.67 -0.39 7.63
C PHE A 139 -3.50 -1.10 8.32
N LEU A 140 -2.83 -0.44 9.27
CA LEU A 140 -1.66 -1.03 9.90
C LEU A 140 -2.06 -2.16 10.85
N PRO A 141 -1.29 -3.26 10.89
CA PRO A 141 -1.43 -4.24 11.95
C PRO A 141 -0.99 -3.62 13.29
N GLY A 142 -1.56 -4.11 14.40
CA GLY A 142 -1.26 -3.59 15.75
C GLY A 142 0.17 -3.79 16.26
N GLY A 143 1.10 -4.29 15.43
CA GLY A 143 2.52 -4.46 15.75
C GLY A 143 3.20 -5.53 14.90
N GLY A 144 4.53 -5.59 14.99
CA GLY A 144 5.35 -6.62 14.33
C GLY A 144 6.65 -6.08 13.76
N GLY A 145 7.46 -6.98 13.22
CA GLY A 145 8.55 -6.62 12.32
C GLY A 145 8.05 -6.46 10.88
N TYR A 146 8.94 -6.04 9.99
CA TYR A 146 8.67 -5.91 8.56
C TYR A 146 9.83 -6.48 7.75
N TYR A 147 9.56 -6.82 6.50
CA TYR A 147 10.58 -7.12 5.51
C TYR A 147 10.89 -5.85 4.72
N ALA A 148 12.16 -5.64 4.37
CA ALA A 148 12.59 -4.50 3.57
C ALA A 148 13.44 -4.98 2.41
N TYR A 149 13.17 -4.46 1.21
CA TYR A 149 13.98 -4.68 0.02
C TYR A 149 13.76 -3.53 -0.97
N THR A 150 14.72 -3.33 -1.88
CA THR A 150 14.59 -2.37 -2.98
C THR A 150 13.90 -3.03 -4.16
N GLY A 151 12.85 -2.40 -4.68
CA GLY A 151 12.00 -2.96 -5.74
C GLY A 151 11.55 -1.93 -6.78
N SER A 152 10.43 -2.22 -7.43
CA SER A 152 9.76 -1.35 -8.39
C SER A 152 8.28 -1.21 -8.02
N LEU A 153 7.58 -0.28 -8.66
CA LEU A 153 6.12 -0.34 -8.67
C LEU A 153 5.66 -1.63 -9.38
N THR A 154 4.54 -2.19 -8.92
CA THR A 154 3.93 -3.40 -9.50
C THR A 154 2.96 -3.06 -10.65
N THR A 155 2.48 -1.82 -10.70
CA THR A 155 1.46 -1.31 -11.63
C THR A 155 2.01 -0.19 -12.50
#